data_AF-S7VVV3-F1
#
_entry.id   AF-S7VVV3-F1
#
_cell.length_a   1.000
_cell.length_b   1.000
_cell.length_c   1.000
_cell.angle_alpha   90.00
_cell.angle_beta   90.00
_cell.angle_gamma   90.00
#
_symmetry.space_group_name_H-M   'P 1'
#
loop_
_entity.id
_entity.type
_entity.pdbx_description
1 polymer ?
#
loop_
_entity_poly.entity_id
_entity_poly.type
_entity_poly.pdbx_seq_one_letter_code
_entity_poly.pdbx_strand_id
1 'polypeptide(L)'
;MYTLVVLLIAITIVSCSKDTVNETEAESAEFSENPLTIEQINQRISESIRTTGDFDWNNENAHFLWSALMHGQNVLTVGYGNEGQSFGEAGDADLQNKKRVYSLLFLLKKKFLKQTLNLKKMIF
;
A
#
# COMPACT_ATOMS: atom_id res chain seq x y z
N MET A 1 -47.09 21.45 3.74
CA MET A 1 -46.02 21.00 4.68
C MET A 1 -45.48 19.60 4.35
N TYR A 2 -46.19 18.76 3.59
CA TYR A 2 -45.68 17.43 3.18
C TYR A 2 -44.83 17.44 1.91
N THR A 3 -45.05 18.41 1.01
CA THR A 3 -44.31 18.55 -0.24
C THR A 3 -42.81 18.78 -0.04
N LEU A 4 -42.43 19.54 1.00
CA LEU A 4 -41.04 19.81 1.36
C LEU A 4 -40.32 18.56 1.92
N VAL A 5 -41.06 17.72 2.64
CA VAL A 5 -40.55 16.47 3.21
C VAL A 5 -40.29 15.43 2.11
N VAL A 6 -41.19 15.34 1.13
CA VAL A 6 -41.05 14.45 -0.03
C VAL A 6 -39.86 14.86 -0.91
N LEU A 7 -39.63 16.17 -1.08
CA LEU A 7 -38.50 16.69 -1.85
C LEU A 7 -37.15 16.38 -1.18
N LEU A 8 -37.07 16.47 0.15
CA LEU A 8 -35.86 16.14 0.91
C LEU A 8 -35.47 14.66 0.80
N ILE A 9 -36.45 13.75 0.76
CA ILE A 9 -36.23 12.31 0.64
C ILE A 9 -35.79 11.95 -0.79
N ALA A 10 -36.26 12.66 -1.81
CA ALA A 10 -35.86 12.41 -3.20
C ALA A 10 -34.38 12.76 -3.50
N ILE A 11 -33.76 13.66 -2.71
CA ILE A 11 -32.37 14.09 -2.92
C ILE A 11 -31.36 13.05 -2.37
N THR A 12 -31.75 12.23 -1.38
CA THR A 12 -30.84 11.25 -0.77
C THR A 12 -30.61 10.00 -1.61
N ILE A 13 -31.54 9.67 -2.52
CA ILE A 13 -31.42 8.47 -3.40
C ILE A 13 -30.49 8.68 -4.61
N VAL A 14 -30.16 9.92 -4.98
CA VAL A 14 -29.22 10.22 -6.08
C VAL A 14 -27.76 10.21 -5.61
N SER A 15 -27.48 10.26 -4.30
CA SER A 15 -26.11 10.26 -3.78
C SER A 15 -25.44 8.89 -3.76
N CYS A 16 -26.11 7.83 -4.24
CA CYS A 16 -25.47 6.53 -4.48
C CYS A 16 -24.76 6.56 -5.84
N SER A 17 -23.79 7.47 -5.98
CA SER A 17 -22.79 7.31 -7.02
C SER A 17 -21.90 6.17 -6.56
N LYS A 18 -22.02 5.03 -7.24
CA LYS A 18 -21.14 3.90 -7.06
C LYS A 18 -19.78 4.39 -7.53
N ASP A 19 -18.94 4.79 -6.59
CA ASP A 19 -17.55 5.11 -6.87
C ASP A 19 -16.96 3.87 -7.53
N THR A 20 -16.88 3.89 -8.86
CA THR A 20 -15.98 3.01 -9.59
C THR A 20 -14.60 3.51 -9.23
N VAL A 21 -14.15 3.09 -8.05
CA VAL A 21 -12.74 2.98 -7.77
C VAL A 21 -12.25 2.11 -8.91
N ASN A 22 -11.63 2.72 -9.92
CA ASN A 22 -10.62 2.03 -10.70
C ASN A 22 -9.54 1.70 -9.67
N GLU A 23 -9.81 0.66 -8.88
CA GLU A 23 -8.80 -0.32 -8.58
C GLU A 23 -8.32 -0.66 -9.97
N THR A 24 -7.20 -0.05 -10.40
CA THR A 24 -6.33 -0.75 -11.33
C THR A 24 -6.34 -2.16 -10.79
N GLU A 25 -7.02 -3.08 -11.49
CA GLU A 25 -7.17 -4.46 -11.05
C GLU A 25 -5.79 -4.82 -10.54
N ALA A 26 -5.66 -4.88 -9.21
CA ALA A 26 -4.52 -5.52 -8.62
C ALA A 26 -4.80 -6.93 -9.08
N GLU A 27 -4.20 -7.28 -10.23
CA GLU A 27 -4.26 -8.59 -10.83
C GLU A 27 -4.28 -9.52 -9.64
N SER A 28 -5.41 -10.22 -9.47
CA SER A 28 -5.66 -11.06 -8.31
C SER A 28 -4.63 -12.16 -8.40
N ALA A 29 -3.43 -11.83 -7.95
CA ALA A 29 -2.28 -12.65 -8.15
C ALA A 29 -2.54 -13.79 -7.19
N GLU A 30 -2.87 -14.94 -7.77
CA GLU A 30 -3.06 -16.19 -7.07
C GLU A 30 -1.71 -16.59 -6.49
N PHE A 31 -1.36 -15.94 -5.38
CA PHE A 31 -0.19 -16.29 -4.62
C PHE A 31 -0.51 -17.54 -3.83
N SER A 32 0.44 -18.47 -3.80
CA SER A 32 0.40 -19.59 -2.86
C SER A 32 0.12 -19.05 -1.47
N GLU A 33 -0.89 -19.62 -0.80
CA GLU A 33 -1.30 -19.23 0.56
C GLU A 33 -0.17 -19.43 1.58
N ASN A 34 0.80 -20.28 1.25
CA ASN A 34 1.98 -20.53 2.06
C ASN A 34 3.17 -19.66 1.63
N PRO A 35 3.88 -19.03 2.59
CA PRO A 35 5.11 -18.32 2.30
C PRO A 35 6.23 -19.29 1.92
N LEU A 36 7.18 -18.80 1.13
CA LEU A 36 8.44 -19.50 0.87
C LEU A 36 9.17 -19.79 2.18
N THR A 37 9.95 -20.88 2.21
CA THR A 37 10.82 -21.17 3.35
C THR A 37 12.03 -20.23 3.36
N ILE A 38 12.70 -20.12 4.52
CA ILE A 38 13.91 -19.33 4.68
C ILE A 38 15.00 -19.82 3.72
N GLU A 39 15.11 -21.14 3.50
CA GLU A 39 16.08 -21.75 2.59
C GLU A 39 15.84 -21.33 1.14
N GLN A 40 14.58 -21.35 0.68
CA GLN A 40 14.22 -20.93 -0.67
C GLN A 40 14.55 -19.46 -0.92
N ILE A 41 14.25 -18.60 0.07
CA ILE A 41 14.56 -17.16 0.04
C ILE A 41 16.08 -16.95 -0.03
N ASN A 42 16.83 -17.59 0.88
CA ASN A 42 18.27 -17.46 0.95
C ASN A 42 18.97 -18.01 -0.29
N GLN A 43 18.46 -19.10 -0.86
CA GLN A 43 19.00 -19.65 -2.10
C GLN A 43 18.87 -18.65 -3.25
N ARG A 44 17.68 -18.04 -3.40
CA ARG A 44 17.43 -17.02 -4.42
C ARG A 44 18.32 -15.79 -4.26
N ILE A 45 18.44 -15.27 -3.04
CA ILE A 45 19.32 -14.13 -2.73
C ILE A 45 20.78 -14.47 -3.03
N SER A 46 21.25 -15.63 -2.56
CA SER A 46 22.64 -16.07 -2.75
C SER A 46 22.97 -16.26 -4.23
N GLU A 47 22.03 -16.79 -5.01
CA GLU A 47 22.21 -16.97 -6.46
C GLU A 47 22.32 -15.62 -7.18
N SER A 48 21.47 -14.65 -6.86
CA SER A 48 21.56 -13.29 -7.41
C SER A 48 22.89 -12.64 -7.08
N ILE A 49 23.32 -12.69 -5.82
CA ILE A 49 24.59 -12.09 -5.40
C ILE A 49 25.77 -12.77 -6.10
N ARG A 50 25.75 -14.10 -6.24
CA ARG A 50 26.81 -14.85 -6.93
C ARG A 50 26.90 -14.49 -8.42
N THR A 51 25.77 -14.20 -9.07
CA THR A 51 25.71 -14.00 -10.52
C THR A 51 25.85 -12.53 -10.93
N THR A 52 25.29 -11.61 -10.14
CA THR A 52 25.24 -10.17 -10.46
C THR A 52 26.10 -9.31 -9.53
N GLY A 53 26.51 -9.85 -8.38
CA GLY A 53 27.20 -9.11 -7.32
C GLY A 53 26.28 -8.42 -6.32
N ASP A 54 24.95 -8.43 -6.53
CA ASP A 54 23.97 -7.75 -5.67
C ASP A 54 22.61 -8.49 -5.65
N PHE A 55 21.69 -8.01 -4.82
CA PHE A 55 20.29 -8.43 -4.80
C PHE A 55 19.34 -7.22 -4.89
N ASP A 56 18.65 -7.08 -6.01
CA ASP A 56 17.68 -6.01 -6.23
C ASP A 56 16.27 -6.45 -5.83
N TRP A 57 15.80 -5.96 -4.67
CA TRP A 57 14.46 -6.21 -4.16
C TRP A 57 13.34 -5.76 -5.09
N ASN A 58 13.59 -4.81 -6.01
CA ASN A 58 12.59 -4.31 -6.95
C ASN A 58 12.28 -5.31 -8.08
N ASN A 59 13.16 -6.27 -8.33
CA ASN A 59 13.01 -7.27 -9.39
C ASN A 59 12.28 -8.54 -8.93
N GLU A 60 11.91 -8.62 -7.67
CA GLU A 60 11.23 -9.78 -7.12
C GLU A 60 9.71 -9.62 -7.14
N ASN A 61 9.01 -10.75 -7.26
CA ASN A 61 7.56 -10.75 -7.27
C ASN A 61 6.97 -10.56 -5.85
N ALA A 62 5.70 -10.18 -5.79
CA ALA A 62 5.03 -9.90 -4.53
C ALA A 62 4.92 -11.11 -3.59
N HIS A 63 4.84 -12.36 -4.08
CA HIS A 63 4.86 -13.55 -3.22
C HIS A 63 6.21 -13.72 -2.51
N PHE A 64 7.30 -13.48 -3.22
CA PHE A 64 8.65 -13.51 -2.65
C PHE A 64 8.83 -12.44 -1.58
N LEU A 65 8.45 -11.19 -1.90
CA LEU A 65 8.54 -10.05 -0.98
C LEU A 65 7.67 -10.27 0.28
N TRP A 66 6.45 -10.77 0.11
CA TRP A 66 5.57 -11.13 1.23
C TRP A 66 6.16 -12.26 2.07
N SER A 67 6.70 -13.31 1.45
CA SER A 67 7.35 -14.41 2.17
C SER A 67 8.54 -13.93 2.99
N ALA A 68 9.38 -13.05 2.43
CA ALA A 68 10.49 -12.44 3.15
C ALA A 68 10.01 -11.57 4.33
N LEU A 69 8.91 -10.83 4.16
CA LEU A 69 8.31 -10.03 5.23
C LEU A 69 7.83 -10.89 6.40
N MET A 70 7.18 -12.02 6.11
CA MET A 70 6.67 -12.96 7.13
C MET A 70 7.80 -13.52 8.00
N HIS A 71 8.98 -13.79 7.42
CA HIS A 71 10.17 -14.25 8.15
C HIS A 71 11.00 -13.09 8.74
N GLY A 72 10.86 -11.88 8.21
CA GLY A 72 11.58 -10.66 8.60
C GLY A 72 10.96 -9.89 9.76
N GLN A 73 10.35 -10.57 10.73
CA GLN A 73 9.62 -9.97 11.86
C GLN A 73 8.49 -9.00 11.44
N ASN A 74 7.97 -9.14 10.22
CA ASN A 74 6.96 -8.25 9.64
C ASN A 74 7.39 -6.77 9.55
N VAL A 75 8.70 -6.50 9.46
CA VAL A 75 9.24 -5.15 9.28
C VAL A 75 9.51 -4.90 7.79
N LEU A 76 8.84 -3.89 7.23
CA LEU A 76 9.08 -3.40 5.87
C LEU A 76 9.58 -1.96 5.93
N THR A 77 10.75 -1.71 5.36
CA THR A 77 11.27 -0.34 5.18
C THR A 77 11.14 0.04 3.71
N VAL A 78 10.26 0.99 3.42
CA VAL A 78 10.10 1.53 2.06
C VAL A 78 10.86 2.84 1.97
N GLY A 79 11.88 2.83 1.13
CA GLY A 79 12.62 4.01 0.75
C GLY A 79 12.00 4.67 -0.49
N TYR A 80 11.99 6.00 -0.53
CA TYR A 80 11.53 6.79 -1.67
C TYR A 80 12.70 7.64 -2.20
N GLY A 81 12.87 7.66 -3.52
CA GLY A 81 13.91 8.42 -4.21
C GLY A 81 13.90 8.13 -5.71
N ASN A 82 14.62 8.92 -6.49
CA ASN A 82 14.91 8.64 -7.90
C ASN A 82 16.14 7.72 -8.01
N GLU A 83 16.31 7.09 -9.17
CA GLU A 83 17.53 6.32 -9.49
C GLU A 83 18.79 7.16 -9.24
N GLY A 84 19.81 6.55 -8.62
CA GLY A 84 21.07 7.22 -8.26
C GLY A 84 21.01 8.12 -7.01
N GLN A 85 19.84 8.33 -6.41
CA GLN A 85 19.74 8.99 -5.10
C GLN A 85 19.94 7.96 -3.99
N SER A 86 20.92 8.21 -3.12
CA SER A 86 21.15 7.38 -1.94
C SER A 86 20.29 7.86 -0.75
N PHE A 87 19.91 6.96 0.14
CA PHE A 87 19.28 7.27 1.43
C PHE A 87 20.29 7.94 2.36
N GLY A 88 20.75 9.13 1.98
CA GLY A 88 21.59 10.00 2.80
C GLY A 88 20.75 11.06 3.48
N GLU A 89 21.07 11.37 4.74
CA GLU A 89 20.50 12.52 5.46
C GLU A 89 20.93 13.88 4.87
N ALA A 90 21.86 13.88 3.91
CA ALA A 90 22.23 15.08 3.17
C ALA A 90 20.99 15.66 2.49
N GLY A 91 20.58 16.83 2.98
CA GLY A 91 19.27 17.42 2.73
C GLY A 91 19.01 17.76 1.27
N ASP A 92 18.56 16.78 0.50
CA ASP A 92 17.82 17.06 -0.72
C ASP A 92 16.43 17.57 -0.33
N ALA A 93 16.21 18.86 -0.55
CA ALA A 93 14.96 19.53 -0.21
C ALA A 93 13.75 18.91 -0.94
N ASP A 94 13.95 18.35 -2.13
CA ASP A 94 12.90 17.67 -2.88
C ASP A 94 12.50 16.35 -2.20
N LEU A 95 13.48 15.57 -1.73
CA LEU A 95 13.23 14.30 -1.02
C LEU A 95 12.52 14.55 0.31
N GLN A 96 12.92 15.60 1.04
CA GLN A 96 12.25 15.96 2.29
C GLN A 96 10.81 16.41 2.07
N ASN A 97 10.55 17.16 0.99
CA ASN A 97 9.19 17.56 0.62
C ASN A 97 8.35 16.35 0.21
N LYS A 98 8.88 15.45 -0.63
CA LYS A 98 8.20 14.20 -0.99
C LYS A 98 7.89 13.35 0.24
N LYS A 99 8.86 13.13 1.13
CA LYS A 99 8.66 12.38 2.39
C LYS A 99 7.53 12.97 3.23
N ARG A 100 7.46 14.30 3.36
CA ARG A 100 6.39 14.98 4.09
C ARG A 100 5.02 14.78 3.42
N VAL A 101 4.94 14.93 2.10
CA VAL A 101 3.69 14.76 1.34
C VAL A 101 3.17 13.32 1.44
N TYR A 102 4.01 12.32 1.19
CA TYR A 102 3.61 10.92 1.29
C TYR A 102 3.23 10.52 2.72
N SER A 103 3.97 11.00 3.73
CA SER A 103 3.62 10.77 5.13
C SER A 103 2.26 11.38 5.48
N LEU A 104 1.99 12.61 5.05
CA LEU A 104 0.70 13.27 5.24
C LEU A 104 -0.42 12.50 4.53
N LEU A 105 -0.20 12.07 3.28
CA LEU A 105 -1.17 11.27 2.51
C LEU A 105 -1.47 9.93 3.20
N PHE A 106 -0.44 9.23 3.67
CA PHE A 106 -0.60 7.98 4.41
C PHE A 106 -1.39 8.19 5.71
N LEU A 107 -1.10 9.24 6.47
CA LEU A 107 -1.83 9.58 7.70
C LEU A 107 -3.29 9.97 7.41
N LEU A 108 -3.53 10.73 6.34
CA LEU A 108 -4.88 11.08 5.89
C LEU A 108 -5.65 9.83 5.48
N LYS A 109 -5.05 8.94 4.68
CA LYS A 109 -5.64 7.67 4.28
C LYS A 109 -5.95 6.79 5.48
N LYS A 110 -5.02 6.67 6.45
CA LYS A 110 -5.22 5.92 7.69
C LYS A 110 -6.34 6.51 8.56
N LYS A 111 -6.41 7.83 8.67
CA LYS A 111 -7.47 8.53 9.43
C LYS A 111 -8.83 8.35 8.76
N PHE A 112 -8.89 8.48 7.44
CA PHE A 112 -10.09 8.24 6.66
C PHE A 112 -10.56 6.80 6.82
N LEU A 113 -9.66 5.82 6.68
CA LEU A 113 -9.96 4.40 6.89
C LEU A 113 -10.46 4.12 8.31
N LYS A 114 -9.88 4.73 9.34
CA LYS A 114 -10.34 4.59 10.72
C LYS A 114 -11.72 5.21 10.93
N GLN A 115 -12.01 6.34 10.30
CA GLN A 115 -13.29 7.01 10.41
C GLN A 115 -14.41 6.22 9.72
N THR A 116 -14.14 5.68 8.52
CA THR A 116 -15.08 4.80 7.82
C THR A 116 -15.35 3.52 8.61
N LEU A 117 -14.32 2.93 9.23
CA LEU A 117 -14.45 1.72 10.04
C LEU A 117 -15.25 1.94 11.33
N ASN A 118 -15.09 3.11 11.98
CA ASN A 118 -15.90 3.49 13.15
C ASN A 118 -17.36 3.80 12.77
N LEU A 119 -17.59 4.44 11.61
CA LEU A 119 -18.94 4.72 11.13
C LEU A 119 -19.69 3.42 10.81
N LYS A 120 -19.01 2.43 10.20
CA LYS A 120 -19.59 1.11 9.91
C LYS A 120 -19.93 0.31 11.18
N LYS A 121 -19.18 0.49 12.28
CA LYS A 121 -19.46 -0.13 13.59
C LYS A 121 -20.62 0.52 14.37
N MET A 122 -21.06 1.71 13.98
CA MET A 122 -22.15 2.43 14.66
C MET A 122 -23.52 2.17 14.02
N ILE A 123 -23.52 1.58 12.81
CA ILE A 123 -24.72 1.30 12.00
C ILE A 123 -25.13 -0.19 12.12
N PHE A 124 -24.35 -1.02 12.82
CA PHE A 124 -24.65 -2.42 13.15
C PHE A 124 -24.58 -2.66 14.66
#